data_AF-A0A533X7W6-F1
#
_entry.id   AF-A0A533X7W6-F1
#
_cell.length_a   1.000
_cell.length_b   1.000
_cell.length_c   1.000
_cell.angle_alpha   90.00
_cell.angle_beta   90.00
_cell.angle_gamma   90.00
#
_symmetry.space_group_name_H-M   'P 1'
#
loop_
_entity.id
_entity.type
_entity.pdbx_description
1 polymer ?
#
loop_
_entity_poly.entity_id
_entity_poly.type
_entity_poly.pdbx_seq_one_letter_code
_entity_poly.pdbx_strand_id
1 'polypeptide(L)'
;MDYLPHLHGELRRYDSALKVWFNEHYADRIALIDFATQSLTEYSIQSRRPASVGQITNSLTFALGRDGAWFAEYTGNTIGFVDASFKPTLGLSLAGSNNLRLATGGKTDVTLTLADATGTRLTLQAADSENFTSIPRLLRVTPTPANLTLSESPQRLPLTIQVDSNTIPGEYTLLLTVSDGQVYRSVYLKVQVVP
;
A
#
# COMPACT_ATOMS: atom_id res chain seq x y z
N MET A 1 -18.48 -15.70 -40.16
CA MET A 1 -18.43 -14.45 -39.36
C MET A 1 -17.90 -14.90 -38.03
N ASP A 2 -16.60 -14.78 -37.90
CA ASP A 2 -15.80 -15.68 -37.09
C ASP A 2 -15.83 -15.30 -35.61
N TYR A 3 -15.90 -16.34 -34.79
CA TYR A 3 -15.71 -16.34 -33.36
C TYR A 3 -14.36 -15.67 -33.00
N LEU A 4 -14.37 -14.67 -32.10
CA LEU A 4 -13.17 -14.22 -31.40
C LEU A 4 -13.22 -14.72 -29.95
N PRO A 5 -12.17 -15.41 -29.45
CA PRO A 5 -12.18 -16.04 -28.14
C PRO A 5 -11.69 -15.09 -27.03
N HIS A 6 -12.20 -15.35 -25.82
CA HIS A 6 -11.56 -15.19 -24.50
C HIS A 6 -10.97 -13.81 -24.10
N LEU A 7 -11.72 -13.10 -23.24
CA LEU A 7 -11.18 -12.12 -22.30
C LEU A 7 -10.20 -12.82 -21.33
N HIS A 8 -8.90 -12.60 -21.54
CA HIS A 8 -7.90 -12.73 -20.48
C HIS A 8 -7.38 -11.32 -20.17
N GLY A 9 -7.44 -10.92 -18.90
CA GLY A 9 -6.80 -9.69 -18.44
C GLY A 9 -5.31 -9.74 -18.74
N GLU A 10 -4.77 -8.75 -19.45
CA GLU A 10 -3.38 -8.78 -19.89
C GLU A 10 -2.60 -7.52 -19.50
N LEU A 11 -1.84 -7.71 -18.41
CA LEU A 11 -0.51 -7.22 -18.06
C LEU A 11 0.14 -5.98 -18.75
N ARG A 12 0.30 -4.93 -17.93
CA ARG A 12 1.54 -4.25 -17.48
C ARG A 12 2.55 -3.77 -18.54
N ARG A 13 2.69 -2.44 -18.65
CA ARG A 13 3.84 -1.77 -19.28
C ARG A 13 4.88 -1.38 -18.22
N TYR A 14 6.09 -1.90 -18.37
CA TYR A 14 7.28 -1.63 -17.55
C TYR A 14 7.86 -0.24 -17.85
N ASP A 15 7.86 0.65 -16.85
CA ASP A 15 8.73 1.85 -16.85
C ASP A 15 10.19 1.45 -16.53
N SER A 16 10.35 0.33 -15.84
CA SER A 16 11.53 -0.54 -15.75
C SER A 16 11.02 -1.91 -15.29
N ALA A 17 11.75 -3.02 -15.49
CA ALA A 17 11.32 -4.41 -15.18
C ALA A 17 10.83 -4.68 -13.73
N LEU A 18 10.77 -3.66 -12.89
CA LEU A 18 10.49 -3.71 -11.47
C LEU A 18 9.28 -2.86 -11.05
N LYS A 19 8.65 -2.10 -11.96
CA LYS A 19 7.50 -1.24 -11.63
C LYS A 19 6.24 -1.65 -12.36
N VAL A 20 5.12 -1.60 -11.65
CA VAL A 20 3.82 -2.05 -12.15
C VAL A 20 2.72 -1.15 -11.64
N TRP A 21 1.93 -0.63 -12.58
CA TRP A 21 0.68 0.05 -12.30
C TRP A 21 -0.51 -0.91 -12.39
N PHE A 22 -1.49 -0.73 -11.52
CA PHE A 22 -2.76 -1.44 -11.55
C PHE A 22 -3.85 -0.63 -10.83
N ASN A 23 -5.11 -0.93 -11.14
CA ASN A 23 -6.26 -0.36 -10.43
C ASN A 23 -6.69 -1.26 -9.28
N GLU A 24 -7.09 -0.66 -8.16
CA GLU A 24 -7.65 -1.36 -7.02
C GLU A 24 -9.14 -1.08 -6.91
N HIS A 25 -9.91 -2.05 -7.41
CA HIS A 25 -11.35 -1.91 -7.62
C HIS A 25 -12.12 -1.57 -6.35
N TYR A 26 -11.93 -2.33 -5.27
CA TYR A 26 -12.64 -2.12 -4.00
C TYR A 26 -12.07 -0.99 -3.14
N ALA A 27 -10.82 -0.58 -3.38
CA ALA A 27 -10.15 0.46 -2.61
C ALA A 27 -10.35 1.87 -3.21
N ASP A 28 -10.88 1.96 -4.44
CA ASP A 28 -10.91 3.17 -5.26
C ASP A 28 -9.55 3.85 -5.32
N ARG A 29 -8.55 3.08 -5.74
CA ARG A 29 -7.17 3.56 -5.87
C ARG A 29 -6.58 3.16 -7.21
N ILE A 30 -5.59 3.95 -7.63
CA ILE A 30 -4.61 3.53 -8.63
C ILE A 30 -3.32 3.26 -7.87
N ALA A 31 -2.72 2.10 -8.10
CA ALA A 31 -1.58 1.62 -7.35
C ALA A 31 -0.35 1.41 -8.23
N LEU A 32 0.82 1.71 -7.67
CA LEU A 32 2.13 1.43 -8.22
C LEU A 32 2.89 0.56 -7.24
N ILE A 33 3.19 -0.68 -7.63
CA ILE A 33 4.14 -1.53 -6.90
C ILE A 33 5.52 -1.43 -7.55
N ASP A 34 6.52 -1.22 -6.70
CA ASP A 34 7.94 -1.21 -7.05
C ASP A 34 8.63 -2.42 -6.38
N PHE A 35 8.96 -3.43 -7.19
CA PHE A 35 9.62 -4.66 -6.77
C PHE A 35 11.09 -4.45 -6.40
N ALA A 36 11.74 -3.38 -6.87
CA ALA A 36 13.14 -3.09 -6.53
C ALA A 36 13.26 -2.68 -5.07
N THR A 37 12.31 -1.85 -4.62
CA THR A 37 12.28 -1.28 -3.27
C THR A 37 11.33 -2.03 -2.33
N GLN A 38 10.57 -2.99 -2.86
CA GLN A 38 9.47 -3.66 -2.15
C GLN A 38 8.55 -2.63 -1.49
N SER A 39 8.05 -1.70 -2.30
CA SER A 39 7.13 -0.66 -1.87
C SER A 39 5.86 -0.64 -2.72
N LEU A 40 4.78 -0.18 -2.11
CA LEU A 40 3.50 0.06 -2.76
C LEU A 40 3.10 1.51 -2.52
N THR A 41 2.72 2.20 -3.59
CA THR A 41 2.16 3.55 -3.54
C THR A 41 0.77 3.52 -4.13
N GLU A 42 -0.22 3.98 -3.38
CA GLU A 42 -1.59 4.04 -3.86
C GLU A 42 -2.10 5.47 -3.80
N TYR A 43 -2.82 5.85 -4.85
CA TYR A 43 -3.40 7.16 -5.05
C TYR A 43 -4.92 7.02 -4.97
N SER A 44 -5.54 7.72 -4.02
CA SER A 44 -7.00 7.77 -3.94
C SER A 44 -7.56 8.44 -5.19
N ILE A 45 -8.51 7.78 -5.86
CA ILE A 45 -9.26 8.37 -6.99
C ILE A 45 -10.64 8.86 -6.58
N GLN A 46 -10.96 8.84 -5.28
CA GLN A 46 -12.24 9.23 -4.69
C GLN A 46 -12.48 10.75 -4.68
N SER A 47 -12.22 11.45 -5.79
CA SER A 47 -12.44 12.90 -5.91
C SER A 47 -13.90 13.31 -5.65
N ARG A 48 -14.85 12.37 -5.80
CA ARG A 48 -16.28 12.55 -5.52
C ARG A 48 -16.84 11.24 -4.97
N ARG A 49 -16.99 11.13 -3.64
CA ARG A 49 -17.76 10.01 -3.05
C ARG A 49 -19.17 10.02 -3.66
N PRO A 50 -19.66 8.89 -4.21
CA PRO A 50 -21.09 8.76 -4.48
C PRO A 50 -21.87 8.98 -3.16
N ALA A 51 -23.07 9.56 -3.26
CA ALA A 51 -23.86 9.96 -2.10
C ALA A 51 -24.25 8.82 -1.13
N SER A 52 -24.08 7.56 -1.55
CA SER A 52 -24.32 6.38 -0.73
C SER A 52 -23.01 5.72 -0.28
N VAL A 53 -22.89 5.50 1.04
CA VAL A 53 -21.83 4.69 1.65
C VAL A 53 -21.81 3.30 0.98
N GLY A 54 -20.65 2.89 0.45
CA GLY A 54 -20.43 1.57 -0.15
C GLY A 54 -20.43 1.51 -1.67
N GLN A 55 -20.62 2.63 -2.38
CA GLN A 55 -20.38 2.68 -3.83
C GLN A 55 -18.91 3.00 -4.13
N ILE A 56 -18.28 2.12 -4.90
CA ILE A 56 -16.95 2.29 -5.49
C ILE A 56 -17.08 2.95 -6.88
N THR A 57 -16.06 3.70 -7.31
CA THR A 57 -16.09 4.40 -8.60
C THR A 57 -16.00 3.44 -9.78
N ASN A 58 -15.60 2.19 -9.54
CA ASN A 58 -15.44 1.12 -10.52
C ASN A 58 -14.46 1.54 -11.64
N SER A 59 -13.21 1.83 -11.29
CA SER A 59 -12.15 2.00 -12.29
C SER A 59 -11.95 0.67 -13.03
N LEU A 60 -12.20 0.67 -14.34
CA LEU A 60 -12.23 -0.56 -15.15
C LEU A 60 -10.90 -0.85 -15.82
N THR A 61 -10.47 0.08 -16.66
CA THR A 61 -9.28 -0.03 -17.51
C THR A 61 -8.48 1.26 -17.37
N PHE A 62 -7.15 1.13 -17.51
CA PHE A 62 -6.24 2.25 -17.54
C PHE A 62 -5.31 2.16 -18.75
N ALA A 63 -4.91 3.31 -19.28
CA ALA A 63 -3.97 3.43 -20.37
C ALA A 63 -2.86 4.40 -19.98
N LEU A 64 -1.60 3.99 -20.15
CA LEU A 64 -0.46 4.86 -19.91
C LEU A 64 -0.25 5.81 -21.08
N GLY A 65 -0.25 7.11 -20.79
CA GLY A 65 0.16 8.17 -21.69
C GLY A 65 1.58 8.65 -21.41
N ARG A 66 2.02 9.70 -22.12
CA ARG A 66 3.33 10.31 -21.94
C ARG A 66 3.49 11.00 -20.57
N ASP A 67 2.42 11.61 -20.09
CA ASP A 67 2.45 12.48 -18.92
C ASP A 67 1.69 11.89 -17.71
N GLY A 68 1.23 10.63 -17.80
CA GLY A 68 0.36 10.05 -16.77
C GLY A 68 -0.39 8.80 -17.19
N ALA A 69 -1.38 8.41 -16.38
CA ALA A 69 -2.26 7.29 -16.65
C ALA A 69 -3.72 7.76 -16.78
N TRP A 70 -4.36 7.45 -17.89
CA TRP A 70 -5.79 7.66 -18.09
C TRP A 70 -6.57 6.46 -17.60
N PHE A 71 -7.76 6.66 -17.04
CA PHE A 71 -8.65 5.57 -16.63
C PHE A 71 -10.11 5.94 -16.82
N ALA A 72 -10.96 4.93 -17.00
CA ALA A 72 -12.41 5.11 -17.08
C ALA A 72 -13.09 4.54 -15.83
N GLU A 73 -14.04 5.29 -15.29
CA GLU A 73 -14.86 4.89 -14.14
C GLU A 73 -16.27 4.55 -14.58
N TYR A 74 -16.74 3.35 -14.24
CA TYR A 74 -18.07 2.90 -14.61
C TYR A 74 -19.18 3.59 -13.81
N THR A 75 -19.02 3.74 -12.49
CA THR A 75 -20.05 4.37 -11.65
C THR A 75 -20.04 5.89 -11.75
N GLY A 76 -18.84 6.47 -11.92
CA GLY A 76 -18.65 7.91 -11.95
C GLY A 76 -19.10 8.59 -13.24
N ASN A 77 -19.26 7.82 -14.33
CA ASN A 77 -19.42 8.34 -15.69
C ASN A 77 -18.31 9.35 -16.05
N THR A 78 -17.08 9.02 -15.66
CA THR A 78 -15.93 9.91 -15.67
C THR A 78 -14.73 9.24 -16.33
N ILE A 79 -13.93 10.05 -17.02
CA ILE A 79 -12.59 9.69 -17.46
C ILE A 79 -11.62 10.45 -16.55
N GLY A 80 -10.78 9.71 -15.83
CA GLY A 80 -9.78 10.24 -14.93
C GLY A 80 -8.38 10.24 -15.55
N PHE A 81 -7.51 11.08 -14.99
CA PHE A 81 -6.11 11.16 -15.34
C PHE A 81 -5.25 11.25 -14.07
N VAL A 82 -4.29 10.35 -13.91
CA VAL A 82 -3.24 10.42 -12.90
C VAL A 82 -2.04 11.10 -13.53
N ASP A 83 -1.72 12.30 -13.08
CA ASP A 83 -0.55 13.06 -13.52
C ASP A 83 0.74 12.41 -12.99
N ALA A 84 1.61 11.93 -13.88
CA ALA A 84 2.88 11.29 -13.48
C ALA A 84 3.89 12.30 -12.90
N SER A 85 3.69 13.60 -13.11
CA SER A 85 4.50 14.65 -12.48
C SER A 85 4.09 14.90 -11.03
N PHE A 86 2.89 14.46 -10.62
CA PHE A 86 2.45 14.55 -9.23
C PHE A 86 3.33 13.68 -8.35
N LYS A 87 4.12 14.33 -7.49
CA LYS A 87 4.94 13.68 -6.48
C LYS A 87 4.19 13.75 -5.15
N PRO A 88 3.70 12.61 -4.64
CA PRO A 88 3.12 12.59 -3.30
C PRO A 88 4.12 13.10 -2.28
N THR A 89 3.67 14.03 -1.44
CA THR A 89 4.45 14.61 -0.35
C THR A 89 4.61 13.64 0.82
N LEU A 90 3.99 12.46 0.82
CA LEU A 90 4.25 11.45 1.84
C LEU A 90 5.41 10.55 1.41
N GLY A 91 6.54 10.66 2.11
CA GLY A 91 7.66 9.73 2.03
C GLY A 91 7.61 8.69 3.15
N LEU A 92 7.87 7.43 2.81
CA LEU A 92 7.98 6.33 3.76
C LEU A 92 9.16 5.43 3.38
N SER A 93 9.99 5.11 4.35
CA SER A 93 11.02 4.08 4.22
C SER A 93 11.21 3.29 5.50
N LEU A 94 11.74 2.08 5.36
CA LEU A 94 12.13 1.24 6.48
C LEU A 94 13.59 1.52 6.85
N ALA A 95 13.88 1.74 8.13
CA ALA A 95 15.25 1.78 8.61
C ALA A 95 15.78 0.36 8.82
N GLY A 96 16.86 0.00 8.13
CA GLY A 96 17.52 -1.29 8.27
C GLY A 96 16.95 -2.39 7.38
N SER A 97 16.99 -3.64 7.87
CA SER A 97 16.56 -4.82 7.13
C SER A 97 15.04 -4.95 7.11
N ASN A 98 14.49 -5.33 5.95
CA ASN A 98 13.09 -5.74 5.82
C ASN A 98 12.87 -7.25 6.03
N ASN A 99 13.94 -8.01 6.31
CA ASN A 99 13.86 -9.41 6.70
C ASN A 99 14.02 -9.50 8.22
N LEU A 100 12.99 -10.02 8.87
CA LEU A 100 12.92 -10.28 10.30
C LEU A 100 12.94 -11.78 10.56
N ARG A 101 13.56 -12.19 11.66
CA ARG A 101 13.53 -13.57 12.15
C ARG A 101 13.13 -13.57 13.61
N LEU A 102 11.96 -14.13 13.92
CA LEU A 102 11.34 -14.07 15.24
C LEU A 102 10.86 -15.45 15.68
N ALA A 103 11.01 -15.77 16.96
CA ALA A 103 10.39 -16.95 17.54
C ALA A 103 8.87 -16.73 17.72
N THR A 104 8.13 -17.82 17.87
CA THR A 104 6.70 -17.75 18.26
C THR A 104 6.54 -16.95 19.57
N GLY A 105 5.56 -16.04 19.62
CA GLY A 105 5.39 -15.12 20.75
C GLY A 105 6.44 -14.01 20.87
N GLY A 106 7.52 -14.07 20.08
CA GLY A 106 8.64 -13.12 20.12
C GLY A 106 8.27 -11.73 19.61
N LYS A 107 9.11 -10.75 19.97
CA LYS A 107 8.94 -9.34 19.56
C LYS A 107 10.24 -8.74 19.06
N THR A 108 10.12 -7.73 18.21
CA THR A 108 11.23 -6.89 17.78
C THR A 108 10.76 -5.48 17.48
N ASP A 109 11.68 -4.52 17.57
CA ASP A 109 11.40 -3.15 17.18
C ASP A 109 11.89 -2.89 15.77
N VAL A 110 11.07 -2.16 15.03
CA VAL A 110 11.32 -1.70 13.67
C VAL A 110 11.10 -0.19 13.64
N THR A 111 11.89 0.53 12.86
CA THR A 111 11.73 1.98 12.73
C THR A 111 11.34 2.33 11.30
N LEU A 112 10.21 3.02 11.15
CA LEU A 112 9.85 3.70 9.91
C LEU A 112 10.47 5.10 9.91
N THR A 113 10.90 5.56 8.73
CA THR A 113 11.27 6.96 8.49
C THR A 113 10.21 7.58 7.60
N LEU A 114 9.64 8.68 8.07
CA LEU A 114 8.55 9.41 7.42
C LEU A 114 9.06 10.77 6.98
N ALA A 115 8.70 11.22 5.79
CA ALA A 115 9.16 12.48 5.23
C ALA A 115 8.05 13.25 4.51
N ASP A 116 8.30 14.54 4.32
CA ASP A 116 7.65 15.47 3.37
C ASP A 116 6.17 15.82 3.65
N ALA A 117 5.51 15.14 4.60
CA ALA A 117 4.11 15.37 5.01
C ALA A 117 3.97 16.12 6.36
N THR A 118 4.83 17.11 6.62
CA THR A 118 4.84 17.87 7.89
C THR A 118 3.53 18.60 8.14
N GLY A 119 3.04 18.57 9.38
CA GLY A 119 1.79 19.20 9.80
C GLY A 119 0.53 18.39 9.49
N THR A 120 0.65 17.27 8.78
CA THR A 120 -0.49 16.40 8.44
C THR A 120 -0.63 15.29 9.48
N ARG A 121 -1.89 15.01 9.88
CA ARG A 121 -2.23 13.83 10.69
C ARG A 121 -2.21 12.61 9.78
N LEU A 122 -1.43 11.61 10.16
CA LEU A 122 -1.27 10.39 9.39
C LEU A 122 -2.00 9.24 10.08
N THR A 123 -2.30 8.21 9.29
CA THR A 123 -2.80 6.93 9.76
C THR A 123 -1.75 5.86 9.50
N LEU A 124 -1.63 4.90 10.43
CA LEU A 124 -0.82 3.69 10.25
C LEU A 124 -1.77 2.49 10.21
N GLN A 125 -1.59 1.64 9.21
CA GLN A 125 -2.32 0.39 9.01
C GLN A 125 -1.30 -0.73 8.80
N ALA A 126 -1.71 -1.96 9.12
CA ALA A 126 -0.89 -3.13 8.90
C ALA A 126 -1.75 -4.27 8.34
N ALA A 127 -1.18 -5.11 7.48
CA ALA A 127 -1.81 -6.33 7.00
C ALA A 127 -0.77 -7.45 6.97
N ASP A 128 -1.15 -8.68 7.25
CA ASP A 128 -0.27 -9.84 7.09
C ASP A 128 -0.78 -10.78 6.00
N SER A 129 0.03 -11.76 5.63
CA SER A 129 -0.28 -12.73 4.55
C SER A 129 -1.50 -13.62 4.84
N GLU A 130 -2.10 -13.52 6.02
CA GLU A 130 -3.28 -14.26 6.45
C GLU A 130 -4.56 -13.42 6.40
N ASN A 131 -4.44 -12.09 6.37
CA ASN A 131 -5.59 -11.21 6.36
C ASN A 131 -5.32 -9.92 5.59
N PHE A 132 -6.06 -9.74 4.50
CA PHE A 132 -5.98 -8.58 3.61
C PHE A 132 -6.83 -7.38 4.06
N THR A 133 -7.52 -7.45 5.20
CA THR A 133 -8.43 -6.38 5.69
C THR A 133 -7.74 -5.25 6.48
N SER A 134 -6.42 -5.08 6.36
CA SER A 134 -5.65 -4.07 7.12
C SER A 134 -5.73 -4.23 8.64
N ILE A 135 -6.01 -5.45 9.09
CA ILE A 135 -5.89 -5.89 10.48
C ILE A 135 -5.12 -7.21 10.45
N PRO A 136 -3.84 -7.22 10.85
CA PRO A 136 -3.05 -8.43 10.79
C PRO A 136 -3.55 -9.43 11.85
N ARG A 137 -3.56 -10.72 11.49
CA ARG A 137 -4.10 -11.80 12.34
C ARG A 137 -3.03 -12.44 13.22
N LEU A 138 -1.85 -12.70 12.66
CA LEU A 138 -0.76 -13.42 13.32
C LEU A 138 0.36 -12.48 13.79
N LEU A 139 0.46 -11.29 13.22
CA LEU A 139 1.46 -10.29 13.56
C LEU A 139 0.81 -9.07 14.20
N ARG A 140 1.19 -8.68 15.41
CA ARG A 140 0.71 -7.45 16.03
C ARG A 140 1.71 -6.32 15.81
N VAL A 141 1.22 -5.16 15.39
CA VAL A 141 2.03 -3.95 15.16
C VAL A 141 1.59 -2.86 16.13
N THR A 142 2.52 -2.34 16.92
CA THR A 142 2.24 -1.30 17.93
C THR A 142 3.16 -0.10 17.71
N PRO A 143 2.64 1.04 17.19
CA PRO A 143 3.42 2.26 17.03
C PRO A 143 3.66 3.00 18.35
N THR A 144 4.82 3.65 18.46
CA THR A 144 5.14 4.58 19.54
C THR A 144 5.67 5.89 18.95
N PRO A 145 4.94 7.03 19.04
CA PRO A 145 3.62 7.20 19.66
C PRO A 145 2.46 6.62 18.83
N ALA A 146 1.33 6.33 19.48
CA ALA A 146 0.14 5.80 18.82
C ALA A 146 -0.57 6.80 17.89
N ASN A 147 -0.51 8.09 18.25
CA ASN A 147 -1.01 9.16 17.40
C ASN A 147 0.12 9.66 16.51
N LEU A 148 -0.07 9.61 15.20
CA LEU A 148 0.93 10.00 14.23
C LEU A 148 0.61 11.36 13.63
N THR A 149 1.34 12.38 14.07
CA THR A 149 1.43 13.67 13.39
C THR A 149 2.88 13.90 13.07
N LEU A 150 3.16 14.31 11.83
CA LEU A 150 4.52 14.60 11.41
C LEU A 150 4.89 16.03 11.85
N SER A 151 5.73 16.17 12.86
CA SER A 151 6.21 17.46 13.37
C SER A 151 7.52 17.91 12.74
N GLU A 152 8.27 17.00 12.13
CA GLU A 152 9.53 17.25 11.45
C GLU A 152 9.67 16.35 10.21
N SER A 153 10.62 16.67 9.32
CA SER A 153 10.93 15.86 8.15
C SER A 153 12.46 15.74 7.99
N PRO A 154 13.04 14.52 8.04
CA PRO A 154 12.39 13.24 8.30
C PRO A 154 12.11 13.02 9.80
N GLN A 155 11.00 12.34 10.12
CA GLN A 155 10.66 11.89 11.48
C GLN A 155 10.75 10.36 11.58
N ARG A 156 11.31 9.85 12.69
CA ARG A 156 11.37 8.41 12.97
C ARG A 156 10.15 7.96 13.77
N LEU A 157 9.53 6.87 13.34
CA LEU A 157 8.43 6.22 14.01
C LEU A 157 8.85 4.79 14.40
N PRO A 158 9.23 4.56 15.67
CA PRO A 158 9.45 3.21 16.16
C PRO A 158 8.13 2.45 16.30
N LEU A 159 8.17 1.17 15.95
CA LEU A 159 7.07 0.21 16.00
C LEU A 159 7.57 -1.07 16.66
N THR A 160 6.77 -1.67 17.52
CA THR A 160 7.01 -3.04 17.98
C THR A 160 6.19 -4.01 17.13
N ILE A 161 6.84 -5.02 16.56
CA ILE A 161 6.22 -6.15 15.87
C ILE A 161 6.28 -7.35 16.80
N GLN A 162 5.15 -8.01 17.02
CA GLN A 162 5.04 -9.23 17.83
C GLN A 162 4.37 -10.35 17.04
N VAL A 163 4.95 -11.54 17.08
CA VAL A 163 4.35 -12.76 16.53
C VAL A 163 3.38 -13.34 17.55
N ASP A 164 2.19 -13.78 17.13
CA ASP A 164 1.25 -14.49 18.02
C ASP A 164 1.88 -15.81 18.49
N SER A 165 1.62 -16.21 19.74
CA SER A 165 2.18 -17.42 20.33
C SER A 165 1.75 -18.71 19.63
N ASN A 166 0.63 -18.68 18.89
CA ASN A 166 0.11 -19.83 18.18
C ASN A 166 0.47 -19.82 16.68
N THR A 167 1.31 -18.89 16.25
CA THR A 167 1.76 -18.81 14.85
C THR A 167 2.58 -20.06 14.52
N ILE A 168 2.23 -20.73 13.44
CA ILE A 168 2.99 -21.87 12.95
C ILE A 168 4.32 -21.36 12.37
N PRO A 169 5.47 -22.01 12.62
CA PRO A 169 6.73 -21.63 11.99
C PRO A 169 6.63 -21.62 10.45
N GLY A 170 7.14 -20.57 9.83
CA GLY A 170 6.98 -20.34 8.40
C GLY A 170 7.39 -18.94 7.97
N GLU A 171 7.31 -18.68 6.67
CA GLU A 171 7.53 -17.35 6.11
C GLU A 171 6.21 -16.60 5.99
N TYR A 172 6.18 -15.39 6.54
CA TYR A 172 5.05 -14.48 6.49
C TYR A 172 5.47 -13.16 5.86
N THR A 173 4.50 -12.46 5.26
CA THR A 173 4.71 -11.10 4.78
C THR A 173 3.86 -10.15 5.62
N LEU A 174 4.47 -9.06 6.08
CA LEU A 174 3.80 -7.94 6.75
C LEU A 174 3.87 -6.72 5.86
N LEU A 175 2.73 -6.11 5.58
CA LEU A 175 2.61 -4.81 4.94
C LEU A 175 2.37 -3.76 6.02
N LEU A 176 3.19 -2.71 6.02
CA LEU A 176 2.98 -1.52 6.85
C LEU A 176 2.64 -0.35 5.94
N THR A 177 1.48 0.26 6.16
CA THR A 177 0.94 1.34 5.33
C THR A 177 0.76 2.61 6.14
N VAL A 178 1.32 3.72 5.67
CA VAL A 178 1.09 5.06 6.23
C VAL A 178 0.34 5.90 5.21
N SER A 179 -0.63 6.69 5.67
CA SER A 179 -1.43 7.53 4.78
C SER A 179 -1.82 8.87 5.39
N ASP A 180 -1.84 9.90 4.54
CA ASP A 180 -2.43 11.21 4.79
C ASP A 180 -3.92 11.32 4.35
N GLY A 181 -4.51 10.21 3.90
CA GLY A 181 -5.87 10.12 3.38
C GLY A 181 -6.00 10.37 1.88
N GLN A 182 -4.96 10.89 1.22
CA GLN A 182 -4.90 11.04 -0.25
C GLN A 182 -3.95 10.01 -0.87
N VAL A 183 -2.82 9.80 -0.22
CA VAL A 183 -1.74 8.91 -0.64
C VAL A 183 -1.54 7.86 0.42
N TYR A 184 -1.38 6.62 -0.01
CA TYR A 184 -0.99 5.50 0.84
C TYR A 184 0.40 5.05 0.41
N ARG A 185 1.32 5.01 1.36
CA ARG A 185 2.68 4.50 1.16
C ARG A 185 2.86 3.27 2.00
N SER A 186 3.38 2.22 1.41
CA SER A 186 3.55 0.96 2.11
C SER A 186 4.93 0.35 1.89
N VAL A 187 5.44 -0.33 2.91
CA VAL A 187 6.66 -1.14 2.87
C VAL A 187 6.35 -2.58 3.26
N TYR A 188 7.00 -3.53 2.58
CA TYR A 188 6.89 -4.94 2.91
C TYR A 188 8.03 -5.39 3.82
N LEU A 189 7.69 -6.21 4.82
CA LEU A 189 8.63 -6.96 5.62
C LEU A 189 8.39 -8.46 5.42
N LYS A 190 9.46 -9.23 5.28
CA LYS A 190 9.43 -10.68 5.39
C LYS A 190 9.70 -11.06 6.83
N VAL A 191 8.86 -11.92 7.40
CA VAL A 191 8.99 -12.39 8.78
C VAL A 191 9.13 -13.91 8.75
N GLN A 192 10.35 -14.39 8.97
CA GLN A 192 10.60 -15.80 9.22
C GLN A 192 10.26 -16.10 10.68
N VAL A 193 9.13 -16.80 10.89
CA VAL A 193 8.77 -17.33 12.20
C VAL A 193 9.50 -18.65 12.40
N VAL A 194 10.20 -18.75 13.52
CA VAL A 194 10.88 -19.97 13.97
C VAL A 194 10.24 -20.47 15.26
N PRO A 195 10.44 -21.74 15.63
CA PRO A 195 9.95 -22.28 16.90
C PRO A 195 10.28 -21.36 18.08
#